data_AF-A0A535LW99-F1
#
_entry.id   AF-A0A535LW99-F1
#
_cell.length_a   1.000
_cell.length_b   1.000
_cell.length_c   1.000
_cell.angle_alpha   90.00
_cell.angle_beta   90.00
_cell.angle_gamma   90.00
#
_symmetry.space_group_name_H-M   'P 1'
#
loop_
_entity.id
_entity.type
_entity.pdbx_description
1 polymer ?
#
loop_
_entity_poly.entity_id
_entity_poly.type
_entity_poly.pdbx_seq_one_letter_code
_entity_poly.pdbx_strand_id
1 'polypeptide(L)' 'LAGSVSGGCVEPAVVETAMEVIENGKPQMLEFGITEEENIEQIGLACGGTIHVFVERLDW' A
#
# COMPACT_ATOMS: atom_id res chain seq x y z
N LEU A 1 10.43 -4.44 -9.47
CA LEU A 1 10.27 -3.55 -8.29
C LEU A 1 11.64 -3.02 -7.90
N ALA A 2 11.72 -1.75 -7.53
CA ALA A 2 12.91 -1.12 -6.99
C ALA A 2 12.51 -0.33 -5.73
N GLY A 3 13.30 -0.47 -4.66
CA GLY A 3 12.92 0.05 -3.34
C GLY A 3 11.90 -0.83 -2.61
N SER A 4 11.47 -0.38 -1.44
CA SER A 4 10.48 -1.03 -0.57
C SER A 4 9.69 0.05 0.18
N VAL A 5 8.43 -0.24 0.50
CA VAL A 5 7.56 0.66 1.26
C VAL A 5 7.67 0.38 2.75
N SER A 6 7.51 -0.89 3.17
CA SER A 6 7.57 -1.30 4.58
C SER A 6 8.57 -2.42 4.86
N GLY A 7 8.95 -3.18 3.83
CA GLY A 7 9.79 -4.36 3.92
C GLY A 7 9.04 -5.62 4.30
N GLY A 8 7.71 -5.68 4.12
CA GLY A 8 6.89 -6.76 4.65
C GLY A 8 5.53 -6.93 3.97
N CYS A 9 4.48 -6.86 4.78
CA CYS A 9 3.19 -7.42 4.41
C CYS A 9 2.41 -6.53 3.42
N VAL A 10 2.69 -5.22 3.38
CA VAL A 10 1.93 -4.26 2.54
C VAL A 10 2.35 -4.27 1.07
N GLU A 11 3.52 -4.83 0.76
CA GLU A 11 4.12 -4.85 -0.58
C GLU A 11 3.20 -5.44 -1.67
N PRO A 12 2.53 -6.60 -1.49
CA PRO A 12 1.63 -7.15 -2.51
C PRO A 12 0.46 -6.23 -2.84
N ALA A 13 -0.14 -5.60 -1.82
CA ALA A 13 -1.26 -4.67 -2.02
C ALA A 13 -0.84 -3.45 -2.84
N VAL A 14 0.34 -2.89 -2.55
CA VAL A 14 0.90 -1.77 -3.32
C VAL A 14 1.17 -2.18 -4.77
N VAL A 15 1.66 -3.40 -5.01
CA VAL A 15 1.91 -3.91 -6.37
C VAL A 15 0.62 -4.08 -7.15
N GLU A 16 -0.42 -4.65 -6.53
CA GLU A 16 -1.73 -4.83 -7.16
C GLU A 16 -2.34 -3.48 -7.56
N THR A 17 -2.40 -2.52 -6.64
CA THR A 17 -2.85 -1.16 -6.95
C THR A 17 -2.00 -0.51 -8.03
N ALA A 18 -0.68 -0.69 -8.02
CA ALA A 18 0.17 -0.14 -9.08
C ALA A 18 -0.19 -0.69 -10.46
N MET A 19 -0.53 -1.97 -10.57
CA MET A 19 -0.98 -2.55 -11.84
C MET A 19 -2.30 -1.91 -12.32
N GLU A 20 -3.26 -1.71 -11.40
CA GLU A 20 -4.52 -1.01 -11.72
C GLU A 20 -4.26 0.43 -12.19
N VAL A 21 -3.46 1.20 -11.44
CA VAL A 21 -3.11 2.59 -11.76
C VAL A 21 -2.39 2.69 -13.11
N ILE A 22 -1.52 1.73 -13.43
CA ILE A 22 -0.85 1.68 -14.74
C ILE A 22 -1.87 1.50 -15.87
N GLU A 23 -2.81 0.56 -15.70
CA GLU A 23 -3.84 0.24 -16.70
C GLU A 23 -4.83 1.39 -16.89
N ASN A 24 -5.35 1.95 -15.80
CA ASN A 24 -6.46 2.91 -15.83
C ASN A 24 -6.02 4.38 -15.80
N GLY A 25 -4.77 4.67 -15.45
CA GLY A 25 -4.20 6.01 -15.35
C GLY A 25 -4.74 6.88 -14.21
N LYS A 26 -5.45 6.30 -13.24
CA LYS A 26 -6.07 7.00 -12.10
C LYS A 26 -5.24 6.77 -10.84
N PRO A 27 -4.61 7.80 -10.26
CA PRO A 27 -3.88 7.65 -9.00
C PRO A 27 -4.78 7.21 -7.84
N GLN A 28 -4.20 6.46 -6.90
CA GLN A 28 -4.89 5.93 -5.71
C GLN A 28 -4.11 6.24 -4.43
N MET A 29 -4.84 6.47 -3.34
CA MET A 29 -4.28 6.58 -1.99
C MET A 29 -4.70 5.34 -1.20
N LEU A 30 -3.72 4.61 -0.68
CA LEU A 30 -3.92 3.46 0.20
C LEU A 30 -3.60 3.87 1.64
N GLU A 31 -4.35 3.33 2.59
CA GLU A 31 -4.08 3.48 4.02
C GLU A 31 -3.79 2.11 4.61
N PHE A 32 -2.67 1.98 5.32
CA PHE A 32 -2.29 0.76 6.02
C PHE A 32 -2.00 1.11 7.47
N GLY A 33 -2.69 0.48 8.42
CA GLY A 33 -2.47 0.73 9.84
C GLY A 33 -3.10 -0.35 10.71
N ILE A 34 -2.91 -0.22 12.03
CA ILE A 34 -3.66 -1.01 13.01
C ILE A 34 -4.82 -0.13 13.47
N THR A 35 -6.04 -0.44 13.06
CA THR A 35 -7.23 0.13 13.70
C THR A 35 -7.47 -0.62 15.03
N GLU A 36 -7.99 0.05 16.07
CA GLU A 36 -8.24 -0.58 17.38
C GLU A 36 -9.18 -1.80 17.29
N GLU A 37 -9.99 -1.88 16.24
CA GLU A 37 -10.99 -2.93 16.02
C GLU A 37 -10.48 -4.14 15.20
N GLU A 38 -9.35 -4.04 14.47
CA GLU A 38 -8.94 -5.02 13.44
C GLU A 38 -7.63 -5.79 13.75
N ASN A 39 -7.27 -5.96 15.02
CA ASN A 39 -6.03 -6.64 15.46
C ASN A 39 -5.88 -8.12 15.05
N ILE A 40 -6.75 -8.69 14.21
CA ILE A 40 -6.83 -10.16 14.01
C ILE A 40 -6.74 -10.59 12.53
N GLU A 41 -7.09 -9.77 11.53
CA GLU A 41 -7.29 -10.28 10.16
C GLU A 41 -6.66 -9.50 9.01
N GLN A 42 -6.11 -8.29 9.22
CA GLN A 42 -5.48 -7.53 8.13
C GLN A 42 -3.98 -7.34 8.28
N ILE A 43 -3.36 -7.21 7.10
CA ILE A 43 -1.96 -6.96 6.79
C ILE A 43 -1.51 -5.63 7.44
N GLY A 44 -1.29 -5.67 8.76
CA GLY A 44 -0.83 -4.53 9.56
C GLY A 44 0.67 -4.37 9.52
N LEU A 45 1.14 -3.14 9.72
CA LEU A 45 2.56 -2.87 9.93
C LEU A 45 3.00 -3.47 11.27
N ALA A 46 4.02 -4.34 11.25
CA ALA A 46 4.55 -4.98 12.46
C ALA A 46 5.04 -3.96 13.52
N CYS A 47 5.33 -2.72 13.13
CA CYS A 47 5.74 -1.64 14.03
C CYS A 47 4.58 -0.90 14.71
N GLY A 48 3.32 -1.20 14.37
CA GLY A 48 2.14 -0.64 15.03
C GLY A 48 1.75 0.79 14.62
N GLY A 49 2.29 1.30 13.51
CA GLY A 49 1.93 2.62 12.96
C GLY A 49 0.90 2.54 11.83
N THR A 50 0.45 3.72 11.39
CA THR A 50 -0.35 3.90 10.17
C THR A 50 0.46 4.66 9.12
N ILE A 51 0.41 4.22 7.88
CA ILE A 51 1.00 4.89 6.71
C ILE A 51 -0.05 5.13 5.63
N HIS A 52 0.17 6.18 4.85
CA HIS A 52 -0.58 6.45 3.64
C HIS A 52 0.37 6.31 2.45
N VAL A 53 -0.03 5.53 1.45
CA VAL A 53 0.77 5.23 0.26
C VAL A 53 0.04 5.77 -0.96
N PHE A 54 0.60 6.80 -1.58
CA PHE A 54 0.11 7.35 -2.83
C PHE A 54 0.74 6.60 -4.00
N VAL A 55 -0.10 6.06 -4.88
CA VAL A 55 0.31 5.29 -6.06
C VAL A 55 -0.15 6.05 -7.30
N GLU A 56 0.81 6.41 -8.15
CA GLU A 56 0.57 7.10 -9.42
C GLU A 56 1.37 6.45 -10.56
N ARG A 57 0.86 6.58 -11.78
CA ARG A 57 1.58 6.15 -12.99
C ARG A 57 2.66 7.17 -13.32
N LEU A 58 3.88 6.69 -13.57
CA LEU A 58 4.98 7.57 -13.98
C LEU A 58 4.86 7.93 -15.46
N ASP A 59 4.29 9.09 -15.75
CA ASP A 59 4.18 9.67 -17.09
C ASP A 59 5.14 10.87 -17.23
N TRP A 60 6.36 10.58 -17.67
CA TRP A 60 7.44 11.54 -17.99
C TRP A 60 7.69 11.70 -19.49
#